data_AF-A0A1V6S8E2-F1
#
_entry.id   AF-A0A1V6S8E2-F1
#
_cell.length_a   1.000
_cell.length_b   1.000
_cell.length_c   1.000
_cell.angle_alpha   90.00
_cell.angle_beta   90.00
_cell.angle_gamma   90.00
#
_symmetry.space_group_name_H-M   'P 1'
#
loop_
_entity.id
_entity.type
_entity.pdbx_description
1 polymer ?
#
loop_
_entity_poly.entity_id
_entity_poly.type
_entity_poly.pdbx_seq_one_letter_code
_entity_poly.pdbx_strand_id
1 'polypeptide(L)'
;MQSDFYPTVANKYGVPLDTRHTYTKGDWECFAAAVSSVDTRAMFINDLATWINETPTNRALTDLYDTISGDHPQNTFVTRPVMGGCFAPILVR
;
A
#
# COMPACT_ATOMS: atom_id res chain seq x y z
N MET A 1 17.15 8.56 7.21
CA MET A 1 16.10 8.20 8.20
C MET A 1 15.80 6.71 8.06
N GLN A 2 15.14 6.05 9.02
CA GLN A 2 14.88 4.60 8.92
C GLN A 2 14.05 4.21 7.66
N SER A 3 13.32 5.15 7.06
CA SER A 3 12.43 4.97 5.92
C SER A 3 13.06 5.22 4.54
N ASP A 4 14.37 5.47 4.46
CA ASP A 4 15.06 5.77 3.18
C ASP A 4 15.13 4.56 2.24
N PHE A 5 14.91 3.35 2.75
CA PHE A 5 14.89 2.13 1.95
C PHE A 5 13.65 2.01 1.06
N TYR A 6 12.48 2.43 1.53
CA TYR A 6 11.22 2.18 0.81
C TYR A 6 11.18 2.77 -0.61
N PRO A 7 11.63 4.02 -0.84
CA PRO A 7 11.68 4.57 -2.20
C PRO A 7 12.57 3.81 -3.18
N THR A 8 13.55 3.02 -2.70
CA THR A 8 14.46 2.29 -3.61
C THR A 8 13.87 0.98 -4.14
N VAL A 9 12.75 0.52 -3.55
CA VAL A 9 12.10 -0.75 -3.89
C VAL A 9 10.62 -0.60 -4.24
N ALA A 10 10.08 0.63 -4.20
CA ALA A 10 8.70 0.91 -4.56
C ALA A 10 8.45 0.61 -6.04
N ASN A 11 7.32 -0.06 -6.30
CA ASN A 11 6.74 -0.24 -7.62
C ASN A 11 5.65 0.81 -7.84
N LYS A 12 4.96 0.74 -9.00
CA LYS A 12 3.94 1.70 -9.41
C LYS A 12 2.84 1.94 -8.37
N TYR A 13 2.42 0.89 -7.66
CA TYR A 13 1.28 0.93 -6.74
C TYR A 13 1.68 0.71 -5.28
N GLY A 14 2.98 0.75 -4.96
CA GLY A 14 3.47 0.64 -3.59
C GLY A 14 4.66 -0.30 -3.43
N VAL A 15 4.94 -0.70 -2.19
CA VAL A 15 6.15 -1.46 -1.83
C VAL A 15 5.81 -2.95 -1.67
N PRO A 16 6.46 -3.87 -2.42
CA PRO A 16 6.23 -5.29 -2.26
C PRO A 16 6.71 -5.79 -0.89
N LEU A 17 5.89 -6.63 -0.25
CA LEU A 17 6.12 -7.19 1.10
C LEU A 17 6.60 -8.64 1.10
N ASP A 18 6.73 -9.25 -0.08
CA ASP A 18 7.11 -10.64 -0.24
C ASP A 18 8.16 -10.76 -1.36
N THR A 19 9.01 -11.78 -1.31
CA THR A 19 10.02 -12.05 -2.34
C THR A 19 9.54 -12.98 -3.44
N ARG A 20 8.42 -13.67 -3.22
CA ARG A 20 7.81 -14.64 -4.16
C ARG A 20 6.79 -13.98 -5.08
N HIS A 21 6.24 -12.84 -4.64
CA HIS A 21 5.22 -12.09 -5.35
C HIS A 21 5.42 -10.60 -5.11
N THR A 22 4.94 -9.78 -6.02
CA THR A 22 4.97 -8.32 -5.92
C THR A 22 3.78 -7.77 -5.13
N TYR A 23 3.30 -8.52 -4.14
CA TYR A 23 2.11 -8.16 -3.37
C TYR A 23 2.44 -7.20 -2.23
N THR A 24 1.52 -6.28 -1.96
CA THR A 24 1.56 -5.38 -0.80
C THR A 24 0.25 -5.44 -0.03
N LYS A 25 0.23 -4.74 1.12
CA LYS A 25 -0.96 -4.48 1.90
C LYS A 25 -1.19 -3.00 2.12
N GLY A 26 -2.31 -2.47 1.63
CA GLY A 26 -2.64 -1.03 1.71
C GLY A 26 -2.76 -0.50 3.15
N ASP A 27 -3.28 -1.31 4.08
CA ASP A 27 -3.32 -0.97 5.51
C ASP A 27 -1.92 -0.82 6.11
N TRP A 28 -1.00 -1.72 5.73
CA TRP A 28 0.39 -1.68 6.19
C TRP A 28 1.12 -0.48 5.60
N GLU A 29 0.91 -0.17 4.32
CA GLU A 29 1.52 1.01 3.70
C GLU A 29 1.11 2.30 4.39
N CYS A 30 -0.17 2.44 4.77
CA CYS A 30 -0.63 3.58 5.54
C CYS A 30 0.02 3.65 6.93
N PHE A 31 0.21 2.51 7.59
CA PHE A 31 0.91 2.44 8.87
C PHE A 31 2.39 2.81 8.73
N ALA A 32 3.08 2.27 7.71
CA ALA A 32 4.48 2.59 7.42
C ALA A 32 4.65 4.08 7.07
N ALA A 33 3.73 4.65 6.29
CA ALA A 33 3.71 6.07 5.96
C ALA A 33 3.60 6.96 7.22
N ALA A 34 2.80 6.54 8.21
CA ALA A 34 2.57 7.29 9.44
C ALA A 34 3.85 7.49 10.28
N VAL A 35 4.80 6.55 10.22
CA VAL A 35 6.08 6.60 10.95
C VAL A 35 7.29 6.94 10.07
N SER A 36 7.07 7.19 8.78
CA SER A 36 8.13 7.51 7.81
C SER A 36 8.43 9.01 7.73
N SER A 37 9.53 9.35 7.03
CA SER A 37 9.85 10.73 6.65
C SER A 37 8.71 11.35 5.83
N VAL A 38 8.68 12.68 5.73
CA VAL A 38 7.64 13.39 4.96
C VAL A 38 7.60 12.93 3.50
N ASP A 39 8.77 12.79 2.86
CA ASP A 39 8.86 12.40 1.46
C ASP A 39 8.43 10.95 1.24
N THR A 40 8.91 10.02 2.08
CA THR A 40 8.52 8.60 1.98
C THR A 40 7.05 8.40 2.33
N ARG A 41 6.50 9.18 3.27
CA ARG A 41 5.05 9.20 3.55
C ARG A 41 4.26 9.63 2.33
N ALA A 42 4.67 10.72 1.67
CA ALA A 42 4.00 11.21 0.48
C ALA A 42 4.01 10.16 -0.65
N MET A 43 5.13 9.46 -0.84
CA MET A 43 5.24 8.33 -1.78
C MET A 43 4.17 7.27 -1.52
N PHE A 44 4.14 6.67 -0.32
CA PHE A 44 3.15 5.62 0.02
C PHE A 44 1.70 6.06 -0.23
N ILE A 45 1.34 7.28 0.19
CA ILE A 45 -0.03 7.78 0.01
C ILE A 45 -0.35 8.03 -1.46
N ASN A 46 0.60 8.55 -2.24
CA ASN A 46 0.42 8.78 -3.67
C ASN A 46 0.32 7.47 -4.45
N ASP A 47 1.13 6.45 -4.12
CA ASP A 47 1.10 5.14 -4.77
C ASP A 47 -0.25 4.45 -4.52
N LEU A 48 -0.74 4.48 -3.27
CA LEU A 48 -2.06 3.94 -2.93
C LEU A 48 -3.20 4.69 -3.63
N ALA A 49 -3.14 6.03 -3.68
CA ALA A 49 -4.13 6.83 -4.39
C ALA A 49 -4.11 6.54 -5.90
N THR A 50 -2.92 6.34 -6.48
CA THR A 50 -2.75 5.94 -7.88
C THR A 50 -3.38 4.58 -8.13
N TRP A 51 -3.14 3.61 -7.26
CA TRP A 51 -3.77 2.29 -7.36
C TRP A 51 -5.29 2.35 -7.30
N ILE A 52 -5.87 3.11 -6.37
CA ILE A 52 -7.33 3.27 -6.24
C ILE A 52 -7.94 3.83 -7.54
N ASN A 53 -7.25 4.74 -8.22
CA ASN A 53 -7.73 5.35 -9.45
C ASN A 53 -7.56 4.46 -10.70
N GLU A 54 -6.54 3.60 -10.70
CA GLU A 54 -6.12 2.86 -11.90
C GLU A 54 -6.32 1.34 -11.82
N THR A 55 -6.75 0.81 -10.67
CA THR A 55 -6.91 -0.64 -10.49
C THR A 55 -7.82 -1.23 -11.57
N PRO A 56 -7.44 -2.36 -12.19
CA PRO A 56 -8.22 -2.98 -13.25
C PRO A 56 -9.48 -3.70 -12.74
N THR A 57 -9.68 -3.75 -11.42
CA THR A 57 -10.79 -4.49 -10.82
C THR A 57 -11.90 -3.56 -10.36
N ASN A 58 -13.13 -4.07 -10.37
CA ASN A 58 -14.30 -3.39 -9.81
C ASN A 58 -14.66 -3.91 -8.40
N ARG A 59 -13.72 -4.56 -7.71
CA ARG A 59 -13.94 -5.09 -6.37
C ARG A 59 -13.90 -3.95 -5.35
N ALA A 60 -14.54 -4.18 -4.21
CA ALA A 60 -14.43 -3.26 -3.09
C ALA A 60 -13.00 -3.22 -2.52
N LEU A 61 -12.68 -2.14 -1.81
CA LEU A 61 -11.32 -1.84 -1.34
C LEU A 61 -10.69 -3.05 -0.62
N THR A 62 -9.55 -3.50 -1.16
CA THR A 62 -8.78 -4.62 -0.64
C THR A 62 -7.59 -4.15 0.19
N ASP A 63 -7.21 -4.99 1.15
CA ASP A 63 -5.97 -4.91 1.91
C ASP A 63 -4.81 -5.68 1.27
N LEU A 64 -5.00 -6.33 0.12
CA LEU A 64 -3.99 -7.12 -0.57
C LEU A 64 -4.15 -6.97 -2.08
N TYR A 65 -3.11 -6.46 -2.75
CA TYR A 65 -3.06 -6.25 -4.20
C TYR A 65 -1.63 -6.37 -4.73
N ASP A 66 -1.48 -6.53 -6.04
CA ASP A 66 -0.18 -6.56 -6.70
C ASP A 66 0.33 -5.15 -7.03
N THR A 67 1.57 -4.86 -6.65
CA THR A 67 2.16 -3.52 -6.76
C THR A 67 2.57 -3.12 -8.18
N ILE A 68 2.59 -4.07 -9.13
CA ILE A 68 2.92 -3.81 -10.54
C ILE A 68 1.66 -3.78 -11.39
N SER A 69 0.80 -4.80 -11.27
CA SER A 69 -0.41 -4.89 -12.10
C SER A 69 -1.61 -4.15 -11.51
N GLY A 70 -1.63 -3.95 -10.19
CA GLY A 70 -2.77 -3.39 -9.46
C GLY A 70 -3.94 -4.37 -9.30
N ASP A 71 -3.80 -5.59 -9.82
CA ASP A 71 -4.81 -6.63 -9.74
C ASP A 71 -4.77 -7.34 -8.38
N HIS A 72 -5.84 -8.05 -8.06
CA HIS A 72 -5.95 -8.80 -6.82
C HIS A 72 -5.26 -10.17 -6.98
N PRO A 73 -4.57 -10.66 -5.94
CA PRO A 73 -4.10 -12.04 -5.90
C PRO A 73 -5.25 -13.04 -6.03
N GLN A 74 -4.91 -14.27 -6.43
CA GLN A 74 -5.88 -15.37 -6.53
C GLN A 74 -6.57 -15.65 -5.18
N ASN A 75 -5.83 -15.53 -4.07
CA ASN A 75 -6.38 -15.49 -2.72
C ASN A 75 -6.99 -14.10 -2.43
N THR A 76 -8.10 -13.80 -3.09
CA THR A 76 -8.64 -12.43 -3.09
C THR A 76 -9.19 -12.04 -1.73
N PHE A 77 -8.59 -11.01 -1.14
CA PHE A 77 -9.12 -10.33 0.03
C PHE A 77 -9.95 -9.12 -0.41
N VAL A 78 -11.07 -8.87 0.27
CA VAL A 78 -12.01 -7.79 -0.07
C VAL A 78 -12.69 -7.33 1.22
N THR A 79 -12.84 -6.01 1.41
CA THR A 79 -13.64 -5.42 2.51
C THR A 79 -13.29 -5.94 3.91
N ARG A 80 -12.00 -6.16 4.16
CA ARG A 80 -11.54 -6.66 5.45
C ARG A 80 -11.33 -5.52 6.45
N PRO A 81 -11.63 -5.74 7.75
CA PRO A 81 -11.53 -4.69 8.77
C PRO A 81 -10.11 -4.20 9.02
N VAL A 82 -9.09 -4.95 8.60
CA VAL A 82 -7.68 -4.55 8.69
C VAL A 82 -7.40 -3.23 7.95
N MET A 83 -8.22 -2.87 6.95
CA MET A 83 -8.16 -1.56 6.27
C MET A 83 -8.44 -0.37 7.20
N GLY A 84 -8.88 -0.58 8.44
CA GLY A 84 -8.81 0.45 9.48
C GLY A 84 -7.40 1.03 9.68
N GLY A 85 -6.34 0.30 9.31
CA GLY A 85 -4.96 0.80 9.29
C GLY A 85 -4.74 2.03 8.40
N CYS A 86 -5.63 2.29 7.44
CA CYS A 86 -5.60 3.50 6.62
C CYS A 86 -5.73 4.81 7.42
N PHE A 87 -6.25 4.77 8.64
CA PHE A 87 -6.33 5.93 9.52
C PHE A 87 -5.03 6.20 10.31
N ALA A 88 -4.01 5.33 10.22
CA ALA A 88 -2.75 5.52 10.95
C ALA A 88 -2.09 6.90 10.72
N PRO A 89 -2.02 7.46 9.48
CA PRO A 89 -1.38 8.76 9.24
C PRO A 89 -1.99 9.95 9.99
N ILE A 90 -3.25 9.85 10.44
CA ILE A 90 -3.93 10.90 11.20
C ILE A 90 -3.96 10.63 12.71
N LEU A 91 -3.54 9.44 13.14
CA LEU A 91 -3.53 9.01 14.55
C LEU A 91 -2.13 9.02 15.16
N VAL A 92 -1.12 8.62 14.38
CA VAL A 92 0.27 8.57 14.83
C VAL A 92 0.90 9.95 14.64
N ARG A 93 1.34 10.54 15.75
CA ARG A 93 2.06 11.82 15.79
C ARG A 93 3.55 11.59 15.95
#